data_AF-A0A6L9QBF5-F1
#
_entry.id   AF-A0A6L9QBF5-F1
#
_cell.length_a   1.000
_cell.length_b   1.000
_cell.length_c   1.000
_cell.angle_alpha   90.00
_cell.angle_beta   90.00
_cell.angle_gamma   90.00
#
_symmetry.space_group_name_H-M   'P 1'
#
loop_
_entity.id
_entity.type
_entity.pdbx_description
1 polymer ?
#
loop_
_entity_poly.entity_id
_entity_poly.type
_entity_poly.pdbx_seq_one_letter_code
_entity_poly.pdbx_strand_id
1 'polypeptide(L)'
;MTHARPAYRPGTRRRIGHIRDLTALLLRTGLLFGGGPRRLLRQVGTLRRWGTTLAGLVASSAARSPSRPALIDDEGVLTFAELDGLAARLAAGLPLRGPRPRVGVLCRNHRGMALTLVACSRRGA
;
A
#
# COMPACT_ATOMS: atom_id res chain seq x y z
N MET A 1 -4.34 7.38 -35.22
CA MET A 1 -4.93 6.02 -35.22
C MET A 1 -5.36 5.68 -33.79
N THR A 2 -6.67 5.75 -33.53
CA THR A 2 -7.25 5.63 -32.18
C THR A 2 -7.64 4.16 -31.96
N HIS A 3 -6.88 3.44 -31.15
CA HIS A 3 -7.15 2.05 -30.84
C HIS A 3 -8.29 1.97 -29.80
N ALA A 4 -9.50 1.69 -30.27
CA ALA A 4 -10.61 1.35 -29.37
C ALA A 4 -10.30 0.01 -28.67
N ARG A 5 -10.33 0.00 -27.33
CA ARG A 5 -10.20 -1.23 -26.53
C ARG A 5 -11.59 -1.84 -26.33
N PRO A 6 -11.79 -3.15 -26.55
CA PRO A 6 -13.06 -3.78 -26.30
C PRO A 6 -13.33 -3.83 -24.79
N ALA A 7 -14.47 -3.29 -24.38
CA ALA A 7 -14.94 -3.37 -23.00
C ALA A 7 -15.45 -4.79 -22.72
N TYR A 8 -14.65 -5.60 -22.04
CA TYR A 8 -15.04 -6.92 -21.56
C TYR A 8 -16.19 -6.79 -20.54
N ARG A 9 -17.40 -7.23 -20.92
CA ARG A 9 -18.57 -7.32 -20.05
C ARG A 9 -18.83 -8.78 -19.70
N PRO A 10 -18.45 -9.26 -18.50
CA PRO A 10 -18.73 -10.64 -18.12
C PRO A 10 -20.23 -10.83 -17.85
N GLY A 11 -20.80 -11.91 -18.39
CA GLY A 11 -22.21 -12.27 -18.17
C GLY A 11 -22.52 -12.63 -16.71
N THR A 12 -23.78 -12.40 -16.31
CA THR A 12 -24.29 -12.50 -14.93
C THR A 12 -24.02 -13.87 -14.27
N ARG A 13 -24.01 -14.96 -15.05
CA ARG A 13 -23.71 -16.32 -14.57
C ARG A 13 -22.26 -16.51 -14.10
N ARG A 14 -21.27 -15.85 -14.72
CA ARG A 14 -19.86 -15.94 -14.28
C ARG A 14 -19.57 -15.11 -13.03
N ARG A 15 -20.34 -14.05 -12.79
CA ARG A 15 -20.24 -13.20 -11.60
C ARG A 15 -20.55 -13.98 -10.31
N ILE A 16 -21.52 -14.88 -10.38
CA ILE A 16 -21.97 -15.71 -9.24
C ILE A 16 -20.91 -16.76 -8.88
N GLY A 17 -20.29 -17.40 -9.89
CA GLY A 17 -19.18 -18.34 -9.67
C GLY A 17 -17.99 -17.68 -8.98
N HIS A 18 -17.60 -16.49 -9.45
CA HIS A 18 -16.46 -15.75 -8.89
C HIS A 18 -16.69 -15.33 -7.43
N ILE A 19 -17.92 -14.99 -7.05
CA ILE A 19 -18.26 -14.68 -5.65
C ILE A 19 -18.07 -15.91 -4.78
N ARG A 20 -18.50 -17.09 -5.24
CA ARG A 20 -18.36 -18.37 -4.53
C ARG A 20 -16.90 -18.76 -4.33
N ASP A 21 -16.09 -18.62 -5.38
CA ASP A 21 -14.67 -18.97 -5.33
C ASP A 21 -13.90 -18.01 -4.42
N LEU A 22 -14.24 -16.72 -4.45
CA LEU A 22 -13.69 -15.74 -3.51
C LEU A 22 -14.12 -16.03 -2.06
N THR A 23 -15.38 -16.40 -1.82
CA THR A 23 -15.83 -16.76 -0.46
C THR A 23 -15.12 -18.02 0.04
N ALA A 24 -15.00 -19.04 -0.80
CA ALA A 24 -14.29 -20.26 -0.46
C ALA A 24 -12.79 -20.00 -0.21
N LEU A 25 -12.14 -19.14 -1.01
CA LEU A 25 -10.76 -18.73 -0.81
C LEU A 25 -10.57 -17.98 0.51
N LEU A 26 -11.47 -17.04 0.83
CA LEU A 26 -11.43 -16.26 2.07
C LEU A 26 -11.66 -17.12 3.32
N LEU A 27 -12.53 -18.12 3.24
CA LEU A 27 -12.74 -19.11 4.30
C LEU A 27 -11.52 -20.01 4.46
N ARG A 28 -10.98 -20.53 3.34
CA ARG A 28 -9.89 -21.50 3.33
C ARG A 28 -8.54 -20.91 3.74
N THR A 29 -8.36 -19.60 3.58
CA THR A 29 -7.13 -18.88 3.97
C THR A 29 -7.17 -18.34 5.40
N GLY A 30 -8.27 -18.54 6.15
CA GLY A 30 -8.39 -18.07 7.53
C GLY A 30 -8.45 -16.53 7.66
N LEU A 31 -8.60 -15.81 6.55
CA LEU A 31 -8.70 -14.34 6.50
C LEU A 31 -9.93 -13.81 7.24
N LEU A 32 -10.97 -14.64 7.41
CA LEU A 32 -12.16 -14.32 8.21
C LEU A 32 -11.99 -14.58 9.72
N PHE A 33 -10.99 -15.37 10.13
CA PHE A 33 -10.87 -15.83 11.53
C PHE A 33 -9.59 -15.38 12.24
N GLY A 34 -8.65 -14.72 11.54
CA GLY A 34 -7.31 -14.42 12.07
C GLY A 34 -7.09 -13.05 12.74
N GLY A 35 -8.11 -12.22 12.95
CA GLY A 35 -7.92 -10.94 13.62
C GLY A 35 -9.21 -10.20 13.92
N GLY A 36 -9.40 -9.79 15.18
CA GLY A 36 -10.64 -9.18 15.65
C GLY A 36 -11.14 -8.01 14.78
N PRO A 37 -12.44 -7.70 14.82
CA PRO A 37 -13.13 -6.78 13.90
C PRO A 37 -12.49 -5.38 13.82
N ARG A 38 -11.87 -4.92 14.91
CA ARG A 38 -11.14 -3.65 14.96
C ARG A 38 -9.85 -3.63 14.11
N ARG A 39 -9.19 -4.78 13.92
CA ARG A 39 -8.01 -4.93 13.05
C ARG A 39 -8.42 -4.97 11.57
N LEU A 40 -9.51 -5.65 11.26
CA LEU A 40 -10.07 -5.72 9.92
C LEU A 40 -10.53 -4.35 9.42
N LEU A 41 -11.23 -3.57 10.27
CA LEU A 41 -11.69 -2.22 9.94
C LEU A 41 -10.51 -1.26 9.69
N ARG A 42 -9.44 -1.35 10.49
CA ARG A 42 -8.21 -0.56 10.25
C ARG A 42 -7.52 -0.96 8.94
N GLN A 43 -7.44 -2.25 8.62
CA GLN A 43 -6.89 -2.72 7.35
C GLN A 43 -7.69 -2.23 6.14
N VAL A 44 -9.02 -2.30 6.20
CA VAL A 44 -9.89 -1.80 5.13
C VAL A 44 -9.76 -0.27 4.96
N GLY A 45 -9.64 0.48 6.05
CA GLY A 45 -9.38 1.93 6.00
C GLY A 45 -8.06 2.28 5.29
N THR A 46 -6.99 1.53 5.58
CA THR A 46 -5.69 1.72 4.91
C THR A 46 -5.70 1.31 3.44
N LEU A 47 -6.36 0.18 3.09
CA LEU A 47 -6.54 -0.24 1.68
C LEU A 47 -7.40 0.75 0.89
N ARG A 48 -8.45 1.31 1.50
CA ARG A 48 -9.32 2.31 0.84
C ARG A 48 -8.62 3.64 0.58
N ARG A 49 -7.65 4.02 1.42
CA ARG A 49 -6.94 5.30 1.29
C ARG A 49 -5.68 5.22 0.42
N TRP A 50 -5.02 4.06 0.37
CA TRP A 50 -3.71 3.92 -0.29
C TRP A 50 -3.56 2.69 -1.22
N GLY A 51 -4.53 1.79 -1.29
CA GLY A 51 -4.47 0.60 -2.17
C GLY A 51 -3.27 -0.32 -1.91
N THR A 52 -2.81 -1.03 -2.95
CA THR A 52 -1.60 -1.88 -2.97
C THR A 52 -0.32 -1.10 -3.28
N THR A 53 -0.30 0.20 -2.99
CA THR A 53 0.88 1.04 -3.20
C THR A 53 1.92 0.83 -2.10
N LEU A 54 3.15 1.28 -2.31
CA LEU A 54 4.21 1.20 -1.29
C LEU A 54 3.78 1.84 0.04
N ALA A 55 3.12 3.01 -0.04
CA ALA A 55 2.52 3.67 1.11
C ALA A 55 1.50 2.79 1.85
N GLY A 56 0.63 2.11 1.12
CA GLY A 56 -0.39 1.22 1.69
C GLY A 56 0.23 -0.01 2.37
N LEU A 57 1.26 -0.60 1.77
CA LEU A 57 1.97 -1.75 2.34
C LEU A 57 2.73 -1.39 3.61
N VAL A 58 3.41 -0.24 3.64
CA VAL A 58 4.12 0.26 4.82
C VAL A 58 3.14 0.61 5.93
N ALA A 59 2.07 1.36 5.64
CA ALA A 59 1.07 1.73 6.63
C ALA A 59 0.34 0.49 7.21
N SER A 60 0.03 -0.50 6.37
CA SER A 60 -0.57 -1.77 6.81
C SER A 60 0.39 -2.57 7.70
N SER A 61 1.68 -2.59 7.37
CA SER A 61 2.69 -3.29 8.16
C SER A 61 2.96 -2.56 9.49
N ALA A 62 2.99 -1.23 9.50
CA ALA A 62 3.06 -0.42 10.71
C ALA A 62 1.86 -0.66 11.64
N ALA A 63 0.65 -0.80 11.08
CA ALA A 63 -0.55 -1.11 11.87
C ALA A 63 -0.54 -2.55 12.44
N ARG A 64 0.03 -3.52 11.72
CA ARG A 64 0.06 -4.93 12.14
C ARG A 64 1.20 -5.25 13.12
N SER A 65 2.38 -4.69 12.87
CA SER A 65 3.64 -5.04 13.54
C SER A 65 4.54 -3.80 13.64
N PRO A 66 4.17 -2.81 14.46
CA PRO A 66 4.83 -1.51 14.50
C PRO A 66 6.32 -1.57 14.89
N SER A 67 6.67 -2.44 15.84
CA SER A 67 8.04 -2.59 16.37
C SER A 67 8.93 -3.53 15.56
N ARG A 68 8.41 -4.13 14.48
CA ARG A 68 9.20 -5.06 13.66
C ARG A 68 10.14 -4.28 12.74
N PRO A 69 11.39 -4.74 12.52
CA PRO A 69 12.31 -4.12 11.58
C PRO A 69 11.69 -4.05 10.17
N ALA A 70 11.76 -2.87 9.57
CA ALA A 70 11.29 -2.59 8.21
C ALA A 70 12.44 -2.34 7.24
N LEU A 71 13.50 -1.66 7.71
CA LEU A 71 14.66 -1.31 6.90
C LEU A 71 15.92 -1.33 7.76
N ILE A 72 17.01 -1.85 7.21
CA ILE A 72 18.32 -1.92 7.85
C ILE A 72 19.33 -1.31 6.86
N ASP A 73 20.11 -0.35 7.32
CA ASP A 73 21.24 0.23 6.58
C ASP A 73 22.38 0.60 7.54
N ASP A 74 23.40 1.31 7.05
CA ASP A 74 24.60 1.66 7.81
C ASP A 74 24.32 2.54 9.03
N GLU A 75 23.22 3.30 9.02
CA GLU A 75 22.77 4.11 10.15
C GLU A 75 21.90 3.31 11.14
N GLY A 76 21.73 2.01 10.94
CA GLY A 76 21.00 1.10 11.82
C GLY A 76 19.62 0.66 11.32
N VAL A 77 18.72 0.34 12.26
CA VAL A 77 17.43 -0.29 11.98
C VAL A 77 16.29 0.71 12.15
N LEU A 78 15.40 0.78 11.16
CA LEU A 78 14.11 1.45 11.26
C LEU A 78 13.00 0.41 11.39
N THR A 79 12.13 0.62 12.37
CA THR A 79 10.88 -0.13 12.53
C THR A 79 9.82 0.32 11.53
N PHE A 80 8.77 -0.48 11.33
CA PHE A 80 7.67 -0.09 10.44
C PHE A 80 6.94 1.19 10.91
N ALA A 81 6.81 1.39 12.23
CA ALA A 81 6.19 2.60 12.77
C ALA A 81 7.04 3.86 12.47
N GLU A 82 8.36 3.76 12.65
CA GLU A 82 9.27 4.87 12.34
C GLU A 82 9.33 5.16 10.85
N LEU A 83 9.40 4.12 10.01
CA LEU A 83 9.39 4.27 8.56
C LEU A 83 8.11 4.98 8.07
N ASP A 84 6.93 4.56 8.54
CA ASP A 84 5.66 5.21 8.17
C ASP A 84 5.59 6.66 8.66
N GLY A 85 6.05 6.94 9.89
CA GLY A 85 6.08 8.27 10.47
C GLY A 85 7.02 9.22 9.72
N LEU A 86 8.26 8.79 9.44
CA LEU A 86 9.24 9.56 8.68
C LEU A 86 8.77 9.80 7.25
N ALA A 87 8.23 8.78 6.58
CA ALA A 87 7.69 8.92 5.22
C ALA A 87 6.48 9.88 5.19
N ALA A 88 5.62 9.87 6.21
CA ALA A 88 4.50 10.80 6.32
C ALA A 88 4.97 12.26 6.49
N ARG A 89 6.01 12.49 7.30
CA ARG A 89 6.63 13.81 7.47
C ARG A 89 7.28 14.29 6.17
N LEU A 90 8.02 13.41 5.48
CA LEU A 90 8.62 13.73 4.18
C LEU A 90 7.55 14.05 3.12
N ALA A 91 6.47 13.25 3.07
CA ALA A 91 5.35 13.47 2.16
C ALA A 91 4.64 14.81 2.39
N ALA A 92 4.58 15.29 3.64
CA ALA A 92 4.00 16.58 3.97
C ALA A 92 4.87 17.76 3.49
N GLY A 93 6.19 17.59 3.45
CA GLY A 93 7.14 18.62 2.99
C GLY A 93 7.37 18.64 1.48
N LEU A 94 6.95 17.60 0.75
CA LEU A 94 7.18 17.46 -0.70
C LEU A 94 6.26 18.41 -1.50
N PRO A 95 6.82 19.38 -2.28
CA PRO A 95 6.05 20.39 -3.02
C PRO A 95 5.48 19.84 -4.33
N LEU A 96 4.66 18.79 -4.23
CA LEU A 96 4.07 18.11 -5.38
C LEU A 96 2.82 18.84 -5.85
N ARG A 97 2.87 19.37 -7.09
CA ARG A 97 1.80 20.14 -7.73
C ARG A 97 1.43 19.52 -9.09
N GLY A 98 0.19 19.73 -9.50
CA GLY A 98 -0.34 19.24 -10.78
C GLY A 98 -0.88 17.80 -10.73
N PRO A 99 -1.47 17.31 -11.84
CA PRO A 99 -2.26 16.08 -11.86
C PRO A 99 -1.43 14.78 -11.78
N ARG A 100 -0.12 14.84 -12.06
CA ARG A 100 0.82 13.70 -12.04
C ARG A 100 2.26 14.16 -11.78
N PRO A 101 2.56 14.62 -10.57
CA PRO A 101 3.88 15.11 -10.23
C PRO A 101 4.91 13.97 -10.34
N ARG A 102 6.09 14.26 -10.89
CA ARG A 102 7.21 13.29 -10.98
C ARG A 102 8.33 13.74 -10.05
N VAL A 103 8.96 12.78 -9.37
CA VAL A 103 10.06 13.04 -8.44
C VAL A 103 11.29 12.26 -8.90
N GLY A 104 12.38 12.97 -9.18
CA GLY A 104 13.69 12.35 -9.38
C GLY A 104 14.36 12.08 -8.04
N VAL A 105 14.94 10.90 -7.87
CA VAL A 105 15.65 10.50 -6.65
C VAL A 105 17.08 10.13 -7.04
N LEU A 106 18.04 10.96 -6.64
CA LEU A 106 19.47 10.70 -6.85
C LEU A 106 20.14 10.53 -5.50
N CYS A 107 20.34 9.28 -5.09
CA CYS A 107 21.02 8.93 -3.86
C CYS A 107 21.64 7.53 -3.98
N ARG A 108 22.44 7.15 -2.98
CA ARG A 108 22.92 5.77 -2.85
C ARG A 108 21.78 4.86 -2.34
N ASN A 109 22.03 3.55 -2.31
CA ASN A 109 21.09 2.58 -1.75
C ASN A 109 21.09 2.64 -0.21
N HIS A 110 20.32 3.58 0.35
CA HIS A 110 20.16 3.79 1.80
C HIS A 110 18.71 4.17 2.16
N ARG A 111 18.36 4.30 3.45
CA ARG A 111 17.01 4.64 3.93
C ARG A 111 16.32 5.80 3.22
N GLY A 112 17.07 6.85 2.87
CA GLY A 112 16.53 8.01 2.14
C GLY A 112 15.86 7.64 0.80
N MET A 113 16.38 6.64 0.06
CA MET A 113 15.75 6.15 -1.17
C MET A 113 14.37 5.55 -0.87
N ALA A 114 14.31 4.63 0.09
CA ALA A 114 13.07 3.95 0.48
C ALA A 114 12.04 4.94 1.05
N LEU A 115 12.47 5.84 1.95
CA LEU A 115 11.63 6.90 2.51
C LEU A 115 11.02 7.78 1.43
N THR A 116 11.81 8.18 0.43
CA THR A 116 11.35 9.03 -0.67
C THR A 116 10.32 8.31 -1.54
N LEU A 117 10.54 7.03 -1.85
CA LEU A 117 9.57 6.21 -2.60
C LEU A 117 8.24 6.07 -1.86
N VAL A 118 8.29 5.77 -0.56
CA VAL A 118 7.07 5.66 0.27
C VAL A 118 6.38 7.02 0.36
N ALA A 119 7.12 8.11 0.54
CA ALA A 119 6.56 9.47 0.62
C ALA A 119 5.90 9.92 -0.71
N CYS A 120 6.51 9.61 -1.86
CA CYS A 120 5.94 9.88 -3.18
C CYS A 120 4.68 9.04 -3.42
N SER A 121 4.73 7.76 -3.06
CA SER A 121 3.57 6.88 -3.08
C SER A 121 2.43 7.39 -2.19
N ARG A 122 2.74 8.09 -1.08
CA ARG A 122 1.75 8.78 -0.22
C ARG A 122 1.19 10.06 -0.83
N ARG A 123 1.71 10.54 -1.95
CA ARG A 123 1.21 11.75 -2.62
C ARG A 123 0.68 11.45 -4.02
N GLY A 124 0.66 10.18 -4.43
CA GLY A 124 0.22 9.74 -5.75
C GLY A 124 1.17 10.16 -6.87
N ALA A 125 2.45 10.37 -6.54
CA ALA A 125 3.54 10.66 -7.47
C ALA A 125 4.24 9.39 -7.95
#